data_AF-R7P769-F1
#
_entry.id   AF-R7P769-F1
#
_cell.length_a   1.000
_cell.length_b   1.000
_cell.length_c   1.000
_cell.angle_alpha   90.00
_cell.angle_beta   90.00
_cell.angle_gamma   90.00
#
_symmetry.space_group_name_H-M   'P 1'
#
loop_
_entity.id
_entity.type
_entity.pdbx_description
1 polymer ?
#
loop_
_entity_poly.entity_id
_entity_poly.type
_entity_poly.pdbx_seq_one_letter_code
_entity_poly.pdbx_strand_id
1 'polypeptide(L)'
;MNKKINARTISLVLIFILILITIALLIGKFTYSYLAPTIDDDVEGAGEVTASGDTIIFTKGNTLSLSANTDNFKTGGSNLTATTNPKVKLMASSKTESASSKYFAGVIIKNNTYRYTTTDKKPEVILTVKDENGNIVESSADNLKFVTVNNNLKGFDITGVNGAFNIVTDHIIATSSNKSEVIHTWTFTLTFVNLGTDQSNNENSTLNIDVVLQKDKLLTSIADFCANGDNLNDCIVNFYNGLNTVSNIYYHDSNLTNGAKDNSYRYAGANPNNFVCFGSTASPCPTDNLYRIIGAFENQVKLIKYDYVNSNLLGTDGEYNTGTFLKSTHSTYKGELTTINIYSWNYKNDTSINGGFGSNEWSTSLFNKTNLNTNFLNNIGTTWSNLIEDTIWKVSGHTTCNVTPSAMYTAEITKATKTYGPSDGTSKIGLMYASDYGFAASPSAWTTNLRSYDSPSITSVNWMYMGLSEWTITPDSSSNDYVFNLDHNGYLGFYSANAGIGGRPVLYLKASVAYASGDGSQNLPIRLSD
;
A
#
# COMPACT_ATOMS: atom_id res chain seq x y z
N MET A 1 61.67 23.07 -44.57
CA MET A 1 62.16 23.61 -43.28
C MET A 1 60.94 24.15 -42.52
N ASN A 2 60.62 23.53 -41.39
CA ASN A 2 59.40 23.80 -40.60
C ASN A 2 59.34 25.26 -40.14
N LYS A 3 58.24 25.95 -40.46
CA LYS A 3 58.00 27.33 -40.02
C LYS A 3 57.63 27.30 -38.53
N LYS A 4 58.44 27.97 -37.72
CA LYS A 4 58.21 28.21 -36.27
C LYS A 4 56.85 28.87 -36.07
N ILE A 5 55.97 28.21 -35.31
CA ILE A 5 54.73 28.81 -34.82
C ILE A 5 55.04 29.67 -33.58
N ASN A 6 54.45 30.86 -33.57
CA ASN A 6 54.62 31.95 -32.61
C ASN A 6 53.87 31.67 -31.30
N ALA A 7 54.51 31.91 -30.15
CA ALA A 7 53.97 31.71 -28.80
C ALA A 7 52.59 32.35 -28.55
N ARG A 8 52.28 33.48 -29.17
CA ARG A 8 50.94 34.10 -29.08
C ARG A 8 49.83 33.23 -29.68
N THR A 9 50.13 32.53 -30.76
CA THR A 9 49.19 31.59 -31.42
C THR A 9 48.94 30.38 -30.53
N ILE A 10 49.96 29.92 -29.81
CA ILE A 10 49.86 28.80 -28.86
C ILE A 10 49.00 29.20 -27.65
N SER A 11 49.20 30.41 -27.10
CA SER A 11 48.39 30.90 -25.98
C SER A 11 46.91 31.07 -26.34
N LEU A 12 46.59 31.56 -27.54
CA LEU A 12 45.21 31.69 -28.00
C LEU A 12 44.51 30.33 -28.18
N VAL A 13 45.23 29.33 -28.70
CA VAL A 13 44.72 27.95 -28.83
C VAL A 13 44.47 27.33 -27.45
N LEU A 14 45.37 27.54 -26.48
CA LEU A 14 45.21 27.02 -25.11
C LEU A 14 44.02 27.65 -24.37
N ILE A 15 43.79 28.95 -24.55
CA ILE A 15 42.64 29.65 -23.94
C ILE A 15 41.32 29.15 -24.55
N PHE A 16 41.28 28.91 -25.87
CA PHE A 16 40.11 28.37 -26.54
C PHE A 16 39.78 26.94 -26.09
N ILE A 17 40.81 26.10 -25.89
CA ILE A 17 40.67 24.76 -25.32
C ILE A 17 40.15 24.83 -23.88
N LEU A 18 40.64 25.76 -23.06
CA LEU A 18 40.17 25.92 -21.68
C LEU A 18 38.69 26.32 -21.61
N ILE A 19 38.25 27.23 -22.49
CA ILE A 19 36.84 27.66 -22.56
C ILE A 19 35.94 26.51 -23.03
N LEU A 20 36.42 25.67 -23.96
CA LEU A 20 35.67 24.47 -24.38
C LEU A 20 35.61 23.40 -23.28
N ILE A 21 36.68 23.22 -22.49
CA ILE A 21 36.68 22.31 -21.34
C ILE A 21 35.77 22.82 -20.23
N THR A 22 35.74 24.13 -19.95
CA THR A 22 34.83 24.68 -18.93
C THR A 22 33.37 24.63 -19.36
N ILE A 23 33.06 24.81 -20.64
CA ILE A 23 31.71 24.59 -21.19
C ILE A 23 31.33 23.09 -21.16
N ALA A 24 32.27 22.18 -21.46
CA ALA A 24 32.04 20.74 -21.34
C ALA A 24 31.82 20.29 -19.88
N LEU A 25 32.48 20.93 -18.92
CA LEU A 25 32.28 20.73 -17.48
C LEU A 25 30.96 21.36 -16.98
N LEU A 26 30.51 22.48 -17.55
CA LEU A 26 29.26 23.15 -17.17
C LEU A 26 27.99 22.50 -17.78
N ILE A 27 28.08 21.86 -18.95
CA ILE A 27 26.89 21.38 -19.71
C ILE A 27 26.74 19.84 -19.69
N GLY A 28 27.80 19.07 -19.42
CA GLY A 28 27.79 17.62 -19.69
C GLY A 28 27.35 16.69 -18.54
N LYS A 29 27.45 17.12 -17.28
CA LYS A 29 26.95 16.34 -16.15
C LYS A 29 26.08 17.22 -15.27
N PHE A 30 24.91 17.51 -15.82
CA PHE A 30 23.68 17.54 -15.04
C PHE A 30 23.81 16.57 -13.88
N THR A 31 23.72 17.14 -12.68
CA THR A 31 23.38 16.46 -11.44
C THR A 31 22.41 15.33 -11.78
N TYR A 32 22.81 14.09 -11.53
CA TYR A 32 21.92 12.95 -11.62
C TYR A 32 20.74 13.28 -10.70
N SER A 33 19.63 13.72 -11.28
CA SER A 33 18.32 13.39 -10.76
C SER A 33 18.39 11.91 -10.46
N TYR A 34 18.10 11.56 -9.22
CA TYR A 34 17.92 10.20 -8.75
C TYR A 34 17.03 9.50 -9.79
N LEU A 35 17.64 8.76 -10.72
CA LEU A 35 16.90 7.95 -11.64
C LEU A 35 16.37 6.85 -10.74
N ALA A 36 15.07 6.93 -10.43
CA ALA A 36 14.31 5.75 -10.05
C ALA A 36 14.70 4.59 -10.99
N PRO A 37 14.71 3.33 -10.52
CA PRO A 37 14.99 2.19 -11.39
C PRO A 37 14.22 2.37 -12.70
N THR A 38 14.92 2.35 -13.82
CA THR A 38 14.32 2.59 -15.14
C THR A 38 13.35 1.45 -15.45
N ILE A 39 12.10 1.63 -15.06
CA ILE A 39 10.94 0.85 -15.48
C ILE A 39 10.56 1.37 -16.88
N ASP A 40 11.49 1.29 -17.84
CA ASP A 40 11.26 1.73 -19.21
C ASP A 40 11.51 0.57 -20.18
N ASP A 41 10.68 0.49 -21.23
CA ASP A 41 10.76 -0.55 -22.27
C ASP A 41 11.93 -0.31 -23.24
N ASP A 42 12.56 0.88 -23.18
CA ASP A 42 13.64 1.32 -24.09
C ASP A 42 15.05 0.81 -23.72
N VAL A 43 15.19 -0.07 -22.72
CA VAL A 43 16.51 -0.58 -22.24
C VAL A 43 16.81 -2.01 -22.73
N GLU A 44 16.30 -2.43 -23.88
CA GLU A 44 16.82 -3.65 -24.52
C GLU A 44 18.20 -3.38 -25.15
N GLY A 45 19.26 -3.88 -24.50
CA GLY A 45 20.61 -3.92 -25.05
C GLY A 45 21.53 -2.73 -24.72
N ALA A 46 21.09 -1.80 -23.88
CA ALA A 46 21.96 -0.76 -23.33
C ALA A 46 22.85 -1.37 -22.23
N GLY A 47 24.12 -1.62 -22.57
CA GLY A 47 25.12 -2.05 -21.59
C GLY A 47 25.60 -0.89 -20.73
N GLU A 48 25.70 -1.10 -19.43
CA GLU A 48 26.37 -0.16 -18.54
C GLU A 48 27.86 -0.46 -18.45
N VAL A 49 28.68 0.58 -18.59
CA VAL A 49 30.14 0.49 -18.42
C VAL A 49 30.49 0.72 -16.95
N THR A 50 31.19 -0.22 -16.34
CA THR A 50 31.70 -0.12 -14.97
C THR A 50 32.89 0.86 -14.90
N ALA A 51 33.30 1.24 -13.68
CA ALA A 51 34.49 2.08 -13.49
C ALA A 51 35.79 1.44 -14.02
N SER A 52 35.83 0.11 -14.15
CA SER A 52 36.95 -0.64 -14.75
C SER A 52 36.90 -0.72 -16.28
N GLY A 53 35.84 -0.21 -16.92
CA GLY A 53 35.61 -0.33 -18.36
C GLY A 53 34.93 -1.64 -18.79
N ASP A 54 34.57 -2.51 -17.85
CA ASP A 54 33.80 -3.72 -18.12
C ASP A 54 32.35 -3.36 -18.46
N THR A 55 31.66 -4.18 -19.24
CA THR A 55 30.28 -3.89 -19.64
C THR A 55 29.33 -4.96 -19.10
N ILE A 56 28.29 -4.53 -18.38
CA ILE A 56 27.18 -5.40 -17.96
C ILE A 56 25.93 -5.08 -18.78
N ILE A 57 25.29 -6.10 -19.33
CA ILE A 57 24.13 -5.97 -20.22
C ILE A 57 23.00 -6.83 -19.67
N PHE A 58 21.83 -6.23 -19.52
CA PHE A 58 20.60 -6.93 -19.11
C PHE A 58 19.71 -7.18 -20.32
N THR A 59 19.08 -8.34 -20.35
CA THR A 59 18.08 -8.70 -21.36
C THR A 59 16.79 -9.05 -20.62
N LYS A 60 15.76 -8.24 -20.84
CA LYS A 60 14.43 -8.44 -20.28
C LYS A 60 13.86 -9.77 -20.77
N GLY A 61 13.12 -10.45 -19.91
CA GLY A 61 12.29 -11.58 -20.32
C GLY A 61 10.93 -11.09 -20.82
N ASN A 62 10.15 -11.97 -21.42
CA ASN A 62 8.73 -11.69 -21.65
C ASN A 62 8.00 -11.49 -20.30
N THR A 63 7.03 -10.58 -20.26
CA THR A 63 6.07 -10.48 -19.16
C THR A 63 5.38 -11.83 -18.97
N LEU A 64 5.32 -12.30 -17.73
CA LEU A 64 4.61 -13.53 -17.38
C LEU A 64 3.15 -13.19 -17.13
N SER A 65 2.26 -13.90 -17.83
CA SER A 65 0.82 -13.76 -17.64
C SER A 65 0.10 -15.10 -17.58
N LEU A 66 -0.98 -15.15 -16.80
CA LEU A 66 -1.91 -16.28 -16.78
C LEU A 66 -3.34 -15.79 -17.01
N SER A 67 -4.10 -16.56 -17.77
CA SER A 67 -5.53 -16.40 -17.94
C SER A 67 -6.17 -17.79 -18.08
N ALA A 68 -6.87 -18.20 -17.04
CA ALA A 68 -7.56 -19.49 -16.99
C ALA A 68 -9.01 -19.33 -17.46
N ASN A 69 -9.46 -20.26 -18.30
CA ASN A 69 -10.83 -20.38 -18.76
C ASN A 69 -11.22 -21.87 -18.87
N THR A 70 -12.49 -22.13 -19.18
CA THR A 70 -13.03 -23.49 -19.26
C THR A 70 -12.37 -24.38 -20.33
N ASP A 71 -11.74 -23.77 -21.34
CA ASP A 71 -11.10 -24.49 -22.44
C ASP A 71 -9.68 -24.95 -22.09
N ASN A 72 -8.94 -24.13 -21.33
CA ASN A 72 -7.53 -24.35 -21.02
C ASN A 72 -7.27 -24.85 -19.58
N PHE A 73 -8.26 -24.80 -18.69
CA PHE A 73 -8.12 -25.21 -17.30
C PHE A 73 -9.40 -25.89 -16.79
N LYS A 74 -9.31 -27.20 -16.56
CA LYS A 74 -10.43 -28.05 -16.11
C LYS A 74 -9.99 -28.96 -14.97
N THR A 75 -10.91 -29.29 -14.07
CA THR A 75 -10.64 -30.20 -12.94
C THR A 75 -10.03 -31.52 -13.40
N GLY A 76 -8.92 -31.92 -12.77
CA GLY A 76 -8.19 -33.14 -13.13
C GLY A 76 -7.35 -33.01 -14.41
N GLY A 77 -7.27 -31.81 -14.98
CA GLY A 77 -6.37 -31.48 -16.08
C GLY A 77 -4.95 -31.17 -15.62
N SER A 78 -4.15 -30.59 -16.52
CA SER A 78 -2.80 -30.12 -16.22
C SER A 78 -2.81 -28.73 -15.60
N ASN A 79 -1.69 -28.36 -14.96
CA ASN A 79 -1.44 -26.98 -14.54
C ASN A 79 -1.33 -26.06 -15.77
N LEU A 80 -1.74 -24.80 -15.60
CA LEU A 80 -1.45 -23.76 -16.59
C LEU A 80 -0.11 -23.10 -16.22
N THR A 81 0.77 -22.92 -17.19
CA THR A 81 2.11 -22.36 -16.93
C THR A 81 2.51 -21.31 -17.96
N ALA A 82 3.33 -20.35 -17.52
CA ALA A 82 4.06 -19.41 -18.36
C ALA A 82 5.52 -19.37 -17.90
N THR A 83 6.47 -19.23 -18.81
CA THR A 83 7.91 -19.20 -18.47
C THR A 83 8.62 -18.10 -19.23
N THR A 84 9.60 -17.48 -18.57
CA THR A 84 10.46 -16.46 -19.14
C THR A 84 11.91 -16.67 -18.69
N ASN A 85 12.86 -16.25 -19.52
CA ASN A 85 14.28 -16.54 -19.36
C ASN A 85 15.14 -15.27 -19.52
N PRO A 86 15.04 -14.30 -18.60
CA PRO A 86 15.85 -13.10 -18.65
C PRO A 86 17.33 -13.43 -18.46
N LYS A 87 18.20 -12.55 -18.97
CA LYS A 87 19.64 -12.78 -18.98
C LYS A 87 20.39 -11.56 -18.47
N VAL A 88 21.55 -11.82 -17.88
CA VAL A 88 22.57 -10.81 -17.63
C VAL A 88 23.89 -11.31 -18.19
N LYS A 89 24.59 -10.42 -18.90
CA LYS A 89 25.87 -10.70 -19.54
C LYS A 89 26.91 -9.72 -19.01
N LEU A 90 28.06 -10.24 -18.58
CA LEU A 90 29.22 -9.44 -18.21
C LEU A 90 30.32 -9.67 -19.24
N MET A 91 30.88 -8.57 -19.75
CA MET A 91 32.00 -8.54 -20.69
C MET A 91 33.19 -7.83 -20.05
N ALA A 92 34.34 -8.49 -19.97
CA ALA A 92 35.57 -7.86 -19.49
C ALA A 92 36.11 -6.87 -20.53
N SER A 93 36.61 -5.74 -20.06
CA SER A 93 37.29 -4.70 -20.86
C SER A 93 38.52 -5.22 -21.60
N SER A 94 39.17 -6.27 -21.08
CA SER A 94 40.30 -6.94 -21.73
C SER A 94 40.25 -8.46 -21.51
N LYS A 95 40.89 -9.22 -22.43
CA LYS A 95 41.03 -10.69 -22.35
C LYS A 95 42.21 -11.14 -21.47
N THR A 96 42.72 -10.27 -20.61
CA THR A 96 43.85 -10.57 -19.72
C THR A 96 43.50 -10.33 -18.26
N GLU A 97 42.41 -9.62 -17.98
CA GLU A 97 41.94 -9.27 -16.65
C GLU A 97 40.63 -10.00 -16.33
N SER A 98 40.44 -10.36 -15.07
CA SER A 98 39.14 -10.86 -14.60
C SER A 98 38.18 -9.69 -14.39
N ALA A 99 36.89 -9.90 -14.70
CA ALA A 99 35.84 -8.94 -14.38
C ALA A 99 34.84 -9.55 -13.41
N SER A 100 34.30 -8.73 -12.51
CA SER A 100 33.26 -9.12 -11.57
C SER A 100 32.30 -7.96 -11.36
N SER A 101 31.01 -8.27 -11.27
CA SER A 101 29.96 -7.30 -10.97
C SER A 101 28.89 -7.96 -10.11
N LYS A 102 28.00 -7.13 -9.58
CA LYS A 102 26.80 -7.56 -8.86
C LYS A 102 25.56 -7.12 -9.60
N TYR A 103 24.48 -7.89 -9.45
CA TYR A 103 23.16 -7.54 -9.93
C TYR A 103 22.08 -8.10 -9.00
N PHE A 104 20.85 -7.65 -9.21
CA PHE A 104 19.67 -8.00 -8.45
C PHE A 104 18.69 -8.73 -9.37
N ALA A 105 17.97 -9.70 -8.80
CA ALA A 105 16.91 -10.43 -9.47
C ALA A 105 15.62 -10.28 -8.67
N GLY A 106 14.56 -9.80 -9.33
CA GLY A 106 13.28 -9.51 -8.69
C GLY A 106 12.10 -9.67 -9.62
N VAL A 107 10.91 -9.45 -9.07
CA VAL A 107 9.64 -9.44 -9.81
C VAL A 107 8.78 -8.26 -9.40
N ILE A 108 8.02 -7.73 -10.36
CA ILE A 108 6.98 -6.72 -10.15
C ILE A 108 5.65 -7.35 -10.54
N ILE A 109 4.82 -7.64 -9.54
CA ILE A 109 3.47 -8.18 -9.73
C ILE A 109 2.51 -6.99 -9.81
N LYS A 110 2.24 -6.54 -11.05
CA LYS A 110 1.47 -5.31 -11.33
C LYS A 110 -0.02 -5.48 -11.02
N ASN A 111 -0.55 -6.65 -11.34
CA ASN A 111 -1.93 -7.00 -11.11
C ASN A 111 -2.04 -8.51 -10.94
N ASN A 112 -2.75 -8.94 -9.90
CA ASN A 112 -3.02 -10.31 -9.56
C ASN A 112 -4.41 -10.40 -8.93
N THR A 113 -5.35 -10.97 -9.68
CA THR A 113 -6.74 -11.13 -9.22
C THR A 113 -7.06 -12.54 -8.78
N TYR A 114 -6.09 -13.46 -8.83
CA TYR A 114 -6.26 -14.81 -8.32
C TYR A 114 -6.44 -14.79 -6.81
N ARG A 115 -7.31 -15.65 -6.30
CA ARG A 115 -7.58 -15.81 -4.87
C ARG A 115 -7.49 -17.27 -4.48
N TYR A 116 -7.29 -17.52 -3.19
CA TYR A 116 -7.49 -18.86 -2.65
C TYR A 116 -8.97 -19.24 -2.77
N THR A 117 -9.28 -20.36 -3.44
CA THR A 117 -10.64 -20.91 -3.52
C THR A 117 -10.91 -21.94 -2.43
N THR A 118 -9.87 -22.36 -1.71
CA THR A 118 -9.95 -23.32 -0.61
C THR A 118 -9.94 -22.62 0.75
N THR A 119 -10.75 -23.12 1.69
CA THR A 119 -10.86 -22.56 3.05
C THR A 119 -9.55 -22.62 3.84
N ASP A 120 -8.74 -23.66 3.62
CA ASP A 120 -7.42 -23.84 4.21
C ASP A 120 -6.31 -23.06 3.48
N LYS A 121 -6.68 -22.23 2.48
CA LYS A 121 -5.78 -21.37 1.71
C LYS A 121 -4.61 -22.15 1.09
N LYS A 122 -4.92 -23.26 0.40
CA LYS A 122 -3.93 -23.99 -0.38
C LYS A 122 -3.35 -23.11 -1.48
N PRO A 123 -2.02 -22.99 -1.61
CA PRO A 123 -1.39 -22.22 -2.67
C PRO A 123 -1.88 -22.62 -4.07
N GLU A 124 -2.31 -21.65 -4.87
CA GLU A 124 -2.86 -21.88 -6.20
C GLU A 124 -2.01 -21.26 -7.31
N VAL A 125 -1.31 -20.15 -7.03
CA VAL A 125 -0.41 -19.51 -8.00
C VAL A 125 1.02 -19.53 -7.46
N ILE A 126 1.90 -20.26 -8.17
CA ILE A 126 3.28 -20.51 -7.74
C ILE A 126 4.25 -19.90 -8.73
N LEU A 127 5.19 -19.09 -8.22
CA LEU A 127 6.35 -18.60 -8.95
C LEU A 127 7.58 -19.44 -8.61
N THR A 128 7.99 -20.31 -9.54
CA THR A 128 9.25 -21.05 -9.44
C THR A 128 10.36 -20.25 -10.08
N VAL A 129 11.42 -19.96 -9.32
CA VAL A 129 12.61 -19.26 -9.80
C VAL A 129 13.79 -20.23 -9.81
N LYS A 130 14.51 -20.30 -10.93
CA LYS A 130 15.78 -21.01 -11.04
C LYS A 130 16.91 -20.05 -11.39
N ASP A 131 18.05 -20.26 -10.72
CA ASP A 131 19.30 -19.55 -10.97
C ASP A 131 19.95 -19.98 -12.30
N GLU A 132 21.10 -19.39 -12.62
CA GLU A 132 21.88 -19.72 -13.83
C GLU A 132 22.39 -21.16 -13.89
N ASN A 133 22.41 -21.87 -12.77
CA ASN A 133 22.85 -23.26 -12.66
C ASN A 133 21.67 -24.25 -12.72
N GLY A 134 20.43 -23.74 -12.79
CA GLY A 134 19.20 -24.54 -12.81
C GLY A 134 18.71 -24.97 -11.43
N ASN A 135 19.30 -24.46 -10.35
CA ASN A 135 18.85 -24.73 -8.98
C ASN A 135 17.63 -23.88 -8.66
N ILE A 136 16.69 -24.42 -7.89
CA ILE A 136 15.52 -23.67 -7.42
C ILE A 136 15.95 -22.74 -6.29
N VAL A 137 15.58 -21.47 -6.40
CA VAL A 137 15.78 -20.48 -5.34
C VAL A 137 14.68 -20.65 -4.29
N GLU A 138 15.06 -21.06 -3.08
CA GLU A 138 14.11 -21.40 -1.99
C GLU A 138 13.89 -20.27 -0.97
N SER A 139 14.53 -19.12 -1.14
CA SER A 139 14.38 -17.93 -0.29
C SER A 139 14.25 -16.64 -1.12
N SER A 140 13.53 -15.66 -0.59
CA SER A 140 13.39 -14.32 -1.18
C SER A 140 13.87 -13.27 -0.19
N ALA A 141 14.59 -12.26 -0.70
CA ALA A 141 15.05 -11.13 0.11
C ALA A 141 13.90 -10.32 0.72
N ASP A 142 12.76 -10.24 0.03
CA ASP A 142 11.54 -9.56 0.49
C ASP A 142 10.49 -10.53 1.04
N ASN A 143 10.94 -11.66 1.59
CA ASN A 143 10.14 -12.63 2.38
C ASN A 143 8.90 -13.21 1.67
N LEU A 144 8.93 -13.39 0.35
CA LEU A 144 7.92 -14.20 -0.33
C LEU A 144 7.90 -15.63 0.24
N LYS A 145 6.70 -16.15 0.53
CA LYS A 145 6.53 -17.44 1.19
C LYS A 145 6.85 -18.59 0.23
N PHE A 146 7.92 -19.33 0.49
CA PHE A 146 8.26 -20.54 -0.26
C PHE A 146 7.38 -21.73 0.19
N VAL A 147 6.89 -22.50 -0.77
CA VAL A 147 6.00 -23.64 -0.55
C VAL A 147 6.35 -24.82 -1.46
N THR A 148 5.92 -26.01 -1.05
CA THR A 148 5.87 -27.20 -1.90
C THR A 148 4.41 -27.62 -2.07
N VAL A 149 3.93 -27.66 -3.31
CA VAL A 149 2.55 -28.02 -3.66
C VAL A 149 2.56 -29.36 -4.40
N ASN A 150 1.59 -30.22 -4.09
CA ASN A 150 1.44 -31.56 -4.70
C ASN A 150 2.72 -32.42 -4.66
N ASN A 151 3.54 -32.25 -3.61
CA ASN A 151 4.81 -32.95 -3.34
C ASN A 151 5.95 -32.72 -4.35
N ASN A 152 5.76 -31.94 -5.42
CA ASN A 152 6.75 -31.79 -6.49
C ASN A 152 6.92 -30.36 -7.02
N LEU A 153 5.88 -29.53 -6.98
CA LEU A 153 5.96 -28.15 -7.42
C LEU A 153 6.49 -27.27 -6.29
N LYS A 154 7.68 -26.70 -6.49
CA LYS A 154 8.35 -25.84 -5.52
C LYS A 154 8.44 -24.41 -6.04
N GLY A 155 8.15 -23.44 -5.19
CA GLY A 155 8.26 -22.03 -5.53
C GLY A 155 7.61 -21.12 -4.49
N PHE A 156 7.52 -19.84 -4.80
CA PHE A 156 6.87 -18.85 -3.95
C PHE A 156 5.35 -18.85 -4.19
N ASP A 157 4.57 -18.92 -3.12
CA ASP A 157 3.12 -18.71 -3.17
C ASP A 157 2.84 -17.23 -3.36
N ILE A 158 2.36 -16.88 -4.55
CA ILE A 158 1.98 -15.52 -4.91
C ILE A 158 0.47 -15.41 -5.13
N THR A 159 -0.34 -16.31 -4.58
CA THR A 159 -1.80 -16.26 -4.71
C THR A 159 -2.34 -14.96 -4.08
N GLY A 160 -2.93 -14.09 -4.90
CA GLY A 160 -3.46 -12.79 -4.46
C GLY A 160 -2.41 -11.75 -4.04
N VAL A 161 -1.13 -11.99 -4.32
CA VAL A 161 -0.03 -11.09 -3.98
C VAL A 161 0.15 -10.06 -5.10
N ASN A 162 0.26 -8.78 -4.73
CA ASN A 162 0.67 -7.67 -5.59
C ASN A 162 1.84 -6.94 -4.94
N GLY A 163 2.72 -6.31 -5.73
CA GLY A 163 3.87 -5.58 -5.22
C GLY A 163 5.16 -5.85 -5.99
N ALA A 164 6.22 -5.18 -5.56
CA ALA A 164 7.58 -5.37 -6.04
C ALA A 164 8.35 -6.22 -5.02
N PHE A 165 9.14 -7.20 -5.48
CA PHE A 165 9.86 -8.13 -4.62
C PHE A 165 11.25 -8.45 -5.17
N ASN A 166 12.28 -8.23 -4.37
CA ASN A 166 13.61 -8.79 -4.58
C ASN A 166 13.59 -10.29 -4.23
N ILE A 167 14.03 -11.11 -5.18
CA ILE A 167 14.26 -12.55 -4.95
C ILE A 167 15.68 -12.73 -4.43
N VAL A 168 16.68 -12.20 -5.15
CA VAL A 168 18.09 -12.22 -4.75
C VAL A 168 18.69 -10.82 -4.86
N THR A 169 19.46 -10.45 -3.85
CA THR A 169 20.23 -9.21 -3.78
C THR A 169 21.73 -9.50 -3.90
N ASP A 170 22.49 -8.59 -4.50
CA ASP A 170 23.96 -8.70 -4.60
C ASP A 170 24.48 -9.98 -5.28
N HIS A 171 23.73 -10.56 -6.24
CA HIS A 171 24.16 -11.77 -6.95
C HIS A 171 25.40 -11.49 -7.80
N ILE A 172 26.42 -12.31 -7.66
CA ILE A 172 27.72 -12.08 -8.31
C ILE A 172 27.72 -12.70 -9.71
N ILE A 173 28.20 -11.94 -10.69
CA ILE A 173 28.58 -12.44 -12.02
C ILE A 173 30.05 -12.12 -12.25
N ALA A 174 30.83 -13.13 -12.62
CA ALA A 174 32.27 -12.97 -12.81
C ALA A 174 32.80 -13.81 -13.98
N THR A 175 33.79 -13.26 -14.67
CA THR A 175 34.55 -13.96 -15.72
C THR A 175 36.05 -13.95 -15.40
N SER A 176 36.70 -15.07 -15.64
CA SER A 176 38.15 -15.23 -15.48
C SER A 176 38.91 -14.58 -16.64
N SER A 177 40.18 -14.25 -16.43
CA SER A 177 41.03 -13.54 -17.41
C SER A 177 41.06 -14.17 -18.81
N ASN A 178 40.84 -15.48 -18.93
CA ASN A 178 40.83 -16.20 -20.21
C ASN A 178 39.47 -16.23 -20.93
N LYS A 179 38.39 -15.70 -20.33
CA LYS A 179 37.05 -15.62 -20.92
C LYS A 179 36.65 -14.16 -21.06
N SER A 180 36.34 -13.74 -22.28
CA SER A 180 35.91 -12.37 -22.56
C SER A 180 34.49 -12.06 -22.06
N GLU A 181 33.68 -13.09 -21.81
CA GLU A 181 32.30 -12.93 -21.35
C GLU A 181 31.77 -14.11 -20.52
N VAL A 182 30.78 -13.81 -19.69
CA VAL A 182 29.93 -14.77 -18.97
C VAL A 182 28.47 -14.33 -19.09
N ILE A 183 27.55 -15.30 -19.17
CA ILE A 183 26.11 -15.05 -19.27
C ILE A 183 25.42 -15.89 -18.20
N HIS A 184 24.63 -15.25 -17.35
CA HIS A 184 23.68 -15.91 -16.45
C HIS A 184 22.31 -15.87 -17.11
N THR A 185 21.68 -17.03 -17.28
CA THR A 185 20.29 -17.15 -17.77
C THR A 185 19.42 -17.67 -16.64
N TRP A 186 18.48 -16.86 -16.19
CA TRP A 186 17.55 -17.25 -15.14
C TRP A 186 16.32 -17.90 -15.75
N THR A 187 15.56 -18.65 -14.95
CA THR A 187 14.25 -19.17 -15.36
C THR A 187 13.20 -18.81 -14.34
N PHE A 188 12.17 -18.08 -14.77
CA PHE A 188 11.00 -17.77 -13.96
C PHE A 188 9.80 -18.48 -14.59
N THR A 189 9.20 -19.39 -13.83
CA THR A 189 8.03 -20.16 -14.26
C THR A 189 6.86 -19.85 -13.33
N LEU A 190 5.82 -19.28 -13.91
CA LEU A 190 4.56 -19.01 -13.25
C LEU A 190 3.62 -20.20 -13.48
N THR A 191 2.98 -20.70 -12.42
CA THR A 191 2.11 -21.88 -12.46
C THR A 191 0.79 -21.60 -11.76
N PHE A 192 -0.34 -21.76 -12.45
CA PHE A 192 -1.65 -21.93 -11.80
C PHE A 192 -1.91 -23.42 -11.61
N VAL A 193 -1.96 -23.83 -10.35
CA VAL A 193 -2.03 -25.23 -9.94
C VAL A 193 -3.44 -25.77 -10.12
N ASN A 194 -3.56 -26.87 -10.85
CA ASN A 194 -4.80 -27.63 -10.98
C ASN A 194 -5.01 -28.46 -9.72
N LEU A 195 -5.81 -27.92 -8.80
CA LEU A 195 -6.20 -28.61 -7.58
C LEU A 195 -7.33 -29.61 -7.88
N GLY A 196 -7.46 -30.63 -7.03
CA GLY A 196 -8.62 -31.53 -7.07
C GLY A 196 -9.92 -30.90 -6.56
N THR A 197 -9.89 -29.63 -6.19
CA THR A 197 -11.01 -28.85 -5.63
C THR A 197 -11.56 -27.87 -6.66
N ASP A 198 -12.76 -27.34 -6.41
CA ASP A 198 -13.35 -26.31 -7.26
C ASP A 198 -12.53 -25.01 -7.23
N GLN A 199 -12.16 -24.51 -8.41
CA GLN A 199 -11.41 -23.28 -8.63
C GLN A 199 -12.15 -22.30 -9.54
N SER A 200 -13.45 -22.49 -9.77
CA SER A 200 -14.29 -21.64 -10.63
C SER A 200 -14.29 -20.15 -10.25
N ASN A 201 -14.07 -19.83 -8.97
CA ASN A 201 -13.92 -18.44 -8.49
C ASN A 201 -12.69 -17.69 -9.07
N ASN A 202 -11.77 -18.41 -9.71
CA ASN A 202 -10.61 -17.88 -10.42
C ASN A 202 -10.79 -17.88 -11.95
N GLU A 203 -11.98 -18.24 -12.47
CA GLU A 203 -12.30 -18.09 -13.88
C GLU A 203 -12.14 -16.62 -14.29
N ASN A 204 -11.49 -16.37 -15.43
CA ASN A 204 -11.19 -15.01 -15.94
C ASN A 204 -10.28 -14.17 -15.03
N SER A 205 -9.65 -14.77 -14.01
CA SER A 205 -8.61 -14.07 -13.25
C SER A 205 -7.42 -13.73 -14.15
N THR A 206 -6.81 -12.59 -13.86
CA THR A 206 -5.68 -12.04 -14.60
C THR A 206 -4.48 -11.89 -13.68
N LEU A 207 -3.30 -12.17 -14.23
CA LEU A 207 -2.02 -11.96 -13.56
C LEU A 207 -1.01 -11.45 -14.57
N ASN A 208 -0.29 -10.38 -14.22
CA ASN A 208 0.82 -9.83 -15.00
C ASN A 208 2.03 -9.58 -14.10
N ILE A 209 3.15 -10.21 -14.44
CA ILE A 209 4.42 -10.11 -13.71
C ILE A 209 5.54 -9.71 -14.66
N ASP A 210 6.23 -8.62 -14.32
CA ASP A 210 7.50 -8.29 -14.96
C ASP A 210 8.65 -8.87 -14.14
N VAL A 211 9.59 -9.52 -14.82
CA VAL A 211 10.82 -9.99 -14.21
C VAL A 211 11.91 -8.96 -14.42
N VAL A 212 12.61 -8.62 -13.34
CA VAL A 212 13.61 -7.56 -13.32
C VAL A 212 14.97 -8.16 -13.00
N LEU A 213 15.91 -8.02 -13.94
CA LEU A 213 17.34 -8.14 -13.67
C LEU A 213 17.96 -6.76 -13.86
N GLN A 214 18.61 -6.23 -12.83
CA GLN A 214 19.17 -4.89 -12.87
C GLN A 214 20.34 -4.73 -11.89
N LYS A 215 21.05 -3.61 -11.97
CA LYS A 215 22.25 -3.36 -11.16
C LYS A 215 21.95 -2.97 -9.72
N ASP A 216 20.87 -2.24 -9.50
CA ASP A 216 20.49 -1.73 -8.19
C ASP A 216 19.34 -2.53 -7.58
N LYS A 217 19.19 -2.46 -6.27
CA LYS A 217 18.06 -3.11 -5.58
C LYS A 217 16.73 -2.56 -6.12
N LEU A 218 15.74 -3.44 -6.30
CA LEU A 218 14.37 -3.00 -6.54
C LEU A 218 13.85 -2.31 -5.27
N LEU A 219 13.32 -1.10 -5.39
CA LEU A 219 12.68 -0.40 -4.28
C LEU A 219 11.31 -1.03 -4.05
N THR A 220 11.00 -1.47 -2.83
CA THR A 220 9.81 -2.31 -2.57
C THR A 220 8.95 -1.83 -1.42
N SER A 221 9.46 -0.89 -0.61
CA SER A 221 8.77 -0.36 0.57
C SER A 221 8.93 1.15 0.68
N ILE A 222 8.09 1.78 1.50
CA ILE A 222 8.22 3.20 1.82
C ILE A 222 9.60 3.54 2.42
N ALA A 223 10.22 2.60 3.13
CA ALA A 223 11.55 2.78 3.71
C ALA A 223 12.66 2.94 2.66
N ASP A 224 12.45 2.47 1.43
CA ASP A 224 13.38 2.68 0.33
C ASP A 224 13.29 4.10 -0.27
N PHE A 225 12.20 4.83 0.02
CA PHE A 225 11.94 6.21 -0.46
C PHE A 225 12.10 7.27 0.63
N CYS A 226 12.47 6.87 1.85
CA CYS A 226 12.45 7.71 3.03
C CYS A 226 13.70 7.53 3.88
N ALA A 227 14.32 8.65 4.25
CA ALA A 227 15.32 8.74 5.30
C ALA A 227 14.68 9.23 6.61
N ASN A 228 15.33 8.92 7.73
CA ASN A 228 14.93 9.45 9.03
C ASN A 228 14.93 11.00 9.02
N GLY A 229 13.81 11.60 9.39
CA GLY A 229 13.57 13.04 9.37
C GLY A 229 12.88 13.56 8.11
N ASP A 230 12.68 12.71 7.09
CA ASP A 230 11.92 13.10 5.90
C ASP A 230 10.44 13.30 6.25
N ASN A 231 9.79 14.22 5.54
CA ASN A 231 8.37 14.46 5.74
C ASN A 231 7.54 13.22 5.36
N LEU A 232 6.63 12.77 6.24
CA LEU A 232 5.88 11.53 6.02
C LEU A 232 4.93 11.63 4.81
N ASN A 233 4.33 12.80 4.57
CA ASN A 233 3.45 13.01 3.41
C ASN A 233 4.25 12.87 2.10
N ASP A 234 5.40 13.53 2.02
CA ASP A 234 6.28 13.47 0.84
C ASP A 234 6.80 12.05 0.61
N CYS A 235 7.11 11.33 1.68
CA CYS A 235 7.43 9.92 1.68
C CYS A 235 6.39 9.04 0.96
N ILE A 236 5.11 9.21 1.32
CA ILE A 236 3.99 8.48 0.69
C ILE A 236 3.86 8.84 -0.79
N VAL A 237 3.98 10.13 -1.12
CA VAL A 237 3.90 10.62 -2.50
C VAL A 237 5.05 10.09 -3.34
N ASN A 238 6.29 10.11 -2.83
CA ASN A 238 7.47 9.59 -3.51
C ASN A 238 7.39 8.06 -3.70
N PHE A 239 6.89 7.34 -2.69
CA PHE A 239 6.65 5.90 -2.79
C PHE A 239 5.66 5.58 -3.92
N TYR A 240 4.57 6.35 -4.03
CA TYR A 240 3.66 6.24 -5.16
C TYR A 240 4.34 6.62 -6.48
N ASN A 241 5.06 7.74 -6.57
CA ASN A 241 5.67 8.16 -7.83
C ASN A 241 6.71 7.16 -8.35
N GLY A 242 7.42 6.47 -7.44
CA GLY A 242 8.42 5.47 -7.80
C GLY A 242 7.85 4.12 -8.26
N LEU A 243 6.70 3.70 -7.73
CA LEU A 243 6.10 2.38 -8.00
C LEU A 243 4.72 2.41 -8.65
N ASN A 244 4.12 3.58 -8.78
CA ASN A 244 2.73 3.80 -9.16
C ASN A 244 1.79 2.89 -8.34
N THR A 245 0.77 2.30 -8.95
CA THR A 245 -0.22 1.44 -8.30
C THR A 245 0.36 0.16 -7.68
N VAL A 246 1.62 -0.21 -7.99
CA VAL A 246 2.30 -1.35 -7.33
C VAL A 246 2.51 -1.08 -5.83
N SER A 247 2.59 0.19 -5.42
CA SER A 247 2.60 0.61 -4.02
C SER A 247 1.27 0.34 -3.28
N ASN A 248 0.23 -0.09 -4.01
CA ASN A 248 -1.17 -0.12 -3.58
C ASN A 248 -1.74 1.26 -3.20
N ILE A 249 -1.08 2.33 -3.63
CA ILE A 249 -1.55 3.71 -3.53
C ILE A 249 -2.14 4.11 -4.89
N TYR A 250 -3.28 4.79 -4.84
CA TYR A 250 -3.93 5.37 -6.00
C TYR A 250 -3.98 6.88 -5.83
N TYR A 251 -3.64 7.61 -6.89
CA TYR A 251 -3.74 9.07 -6.92
C TYR A 251 -5.12 9.49 -7.43
N HIS A 252 -5.95 10.03 -6.55
CA HIS A 252 -7.34 10.41 -6.81
C HIS A 252 -7.44 11.77 -7.51
N ASP A 253 -6.75 11.91 -8.64
CA ASP A 253 -6.84 13.09 -9.52
C ASP A 253 -8.13 13.08 -10.38
N SER A 254 -8.24 14.07 -11.28
CA SER A 254 -9.38 14.16 -12.21
C SER A 254 -9.45 13.03 -13.24
N ASN A 255 -8.33 12.34 -13.50
CA ASN A 255 -8.19 11.30 -14.51
C ASN A 255 -8.51 9.90 -13.96
N LEU A 256 -8.44 9.71 -12.64
CA LEU A 256 -8.80 8.45 -12.00
C LEU A 256 -10.32 8.19 -12.11
N THR A 257 -10.67 7.27 -12.98
CA THR A 257 -12.06 6.82 -13.16
C THR A 257 -12.62 6.28 -11.85
N ASN A 258 -13.83 6.74 -11.47
CA ASN A 258 -14.48 6.42 -10.20
C ASN A 258 -13.70 6.81 -8.93
N GLY A 259 -12.65 7.64 -9.05
CA GLY A 259 -11.90 8.18 -7.93
C GLY A 259 -12.63 9.29 -7.17
N ALA A 260 -11.96 9.85 -6.17
CA ALA A 260 -12.49 10.94 -5.33
C ALA A 260 -12.31 12.31 -6.00
N LYS A 261 -11.32 12.45 -6.89
CA LYS A 261 -11.00 13.67 -7.64
C LYS A 261 -10.59 14.86 -6.76
N ASP A 262 -9.87 14.57 -5.69
CA ASP A 262 -9.42 15.52 -4.67
C ASP A 262 -7.88 15.62 -4.58
N ASN A 263 -7.16 14.99 -5.50
CA ASN A 263 -5.69 14.92 -5.53
C ASN A 263 -5.08 14.28 -4.27
N SER A 264 -5.83 13.43 -3.57
CA SER A 264 -5.29 12.62 -2.48
C SER A 264 -4.62 11.35 -2.99
N TYR A 265 -3.69 10.82 -2.21
CA TYR A 265 -3.04 9.53 -2.44
C TYR A 265 -3.56 8.55 -1.41
N ARG A 266 -4.26 7.48 -1.83
CA ARG A 266 -4.97 6.58 -0.90
C ARG A 266 -4.53 5.14 -1.06
N TYR A 267 -4.32 4.46 0.07
CA TYR A 267 -4.08 3.02 0.08
C TYR A 267 -5.36 2.25 -0.23
N ALA A 268 -5.27 1.24 -1.08
CA ALA A 268 -6.39 0.37 -1.45
C ALA A 268 -5.95 -1.09 -1.61
N GLY A 269 -6.90 -2.02 -1.59
CA GLY A 269 -6.65 -3.45 -1.83
C GLY A 269 -6.72 -4.31 -0.56
N ALA A 270 -6.23 -5.54 -0.64
CA ALA A 270 -6.45 -6.55 0.39
C ALA A 270 -5.72 -6.27 1.71
N ASN A 271 -4.43 -5.98 1.64
CA ASN A 271 -3.60 -5.74 2.82
C ASN A 271 -2.29 -5.00 2.44
N PRO A 272 -2.37 -3.71 2.09
CA PRO A 272 -1.17 -2.92 1.83
C PRO A 272 -0.30 -2.78 3.09
N ASN A 273 0.99 -2.52 2.89
CA ASN A 273 1.94 -2.20 3.96
C ASN A 273 1.76 -0.74 4.39
N ASN A 274 0.66 -0.46 5.10
CA ASN A 274 0.27 0.88 5.54
C ASN A 274 0.19 1.02 7.06
N PHE A 275 0.92 0.21 7.84
CA PHE A 275 0.92 0.28 9.29
C PHE A 275 1.84 1.37 9.83
N VAL A 276 1.38 2.04 10.89
CA VAL A 276 2.12 3.04 11.67
C VAL A 276 2.01 2.69 13.15
N CYS A 277 3.09 2.84 13.90
CA CYS A 277 3.04 2.75 15.36
C CYS A 277 2.81 4.15 15.94
N PHE A 278 1.67 4.34 16.60
CA PHE A 278 1.27 5.62 17.18
C PHE A 278 0.75 5.42 18.61
N GLY A 279 1.21 6.26 19.54
CA GLY A 279 0.89 6.11 20.96
C GLY A 279 1.92 5.28 21.76
N SER A 280 3.00 4.80 21.15
CA SER A 280 4.06 4.06 21.85
C SER A 280 5.39 4.05 21.09
N THR A 281 6.51 4.10 21.83
CA THR A 281 7.87 3.93 21.31
C THR A 281 8.43 2.52 21.54
N ALA A 282 7.64 1.61 22.13
CA ALA A 282 8.10 0.25 22.41
C ALA A 282 8.41 -0.53 21.11
N SER A 283 9.38 -1.44 21.18
CA SER A 283 9.79 -2.34 20.09
C SER A 283 9.74 -3.80 20.58
N PRO A 284 8.90 -4.68 19.98
CA PRO A 284 7.97 -4.40 18.87
C PRO A 284 6.85 -3.42 19.24
N CYS A 285 6.20 -2.83 18.24
CA CYS A 285 5.04 -1.97 18.46
C CYS A 285 3.90 -2.78 19.11
N PRO A 286 3.31 -2.32 20.23
CA PRO A 286 2.15 -2.99 20.80
C PRO A 286 0.96 -2.98 19.82
N THR A 287 0.19 -4.06 19.76
CA THR A 287 -0.96 -4.17 18.85
C THR A 287 -1.98 -3.05 19.04
N ASP A 288 -2.22 -2.61 20.28
CA ASP A 288 -3.15 -1.51 20.57
C ASP A 288 -2.61 -0.14 20.10
N ASN A 289 -1.33 -0.05 19.75
CA ASN A 289 -0.70 1.14 19.18
C ASN A 289 -0.51 1.06 17.66
N LEU A 290 -1.04 0.01 17.01
CA LEU A 290 -1.07 -0.05 15.56
C LEU A 290 -2.18 0.83 14.99
N TYR A 291 -1.80 1.63 14.01
CA TYR A 291 -2.68 2.42 13.16
C TYR A 291 -2.39 2.06 11.71
N ARG A 292 -3.31 2.43 10.83
CA ARG A 292 -3.21 2.25 9.39
C ARG A 292 -3.32 3.61 8.72
N ILE A 293 -2.48 3.88 7.73
CA ILE A 293 -2.56 5.08 6.90
C ILE A 293 -3.69 4.89 5.90
N ILE A 294 -4.68 5.79 5.93
CA ILE A 294 -5.69 5.88 4.87
C ILE A 294 -5.04 6.47 3.62
N GLY A 295 -4.27 7.54 3.78
CA GLY A 295 -3.61 8.22 2.67
C GLY A 295 -2.93 9.53 3.04
N ALA A 296 -2.32 10.14 2.04
CA ALA A 296 -1.82 11.51 2.05
C ALA A 296 -2.87 12.44 1.40
N PHE A 297 -3.20 13.52 2.09
CA PHE A 297 -4.24 14.48 1.76
C PHE A 297 -3.63 15.87 1.85
N GLU A 298 -3.41 16.51 0.69
CA GLU A 298 -2.65 17.75 0.59
C GLU A 298 -1.24 17.58 1.19
N ASN A 299 -1.00 18.11 2.40
CA ASN A 299 0.26 18.01 3.14
C ASN A 299 0.12 17.22 4.45
N GLN A 300 -0.98 16.49 4.64
CA GLN A 300 -1.30 15.77 5.87
C GLN A 300 -1.48 14.28 5.62
N VAL A 301 -1.16 13.48 6.63
CA VAL A 301 -1.37 12.03 6.60
C VAL A 301 -2.54 11.66 7.49
N LYS A 302 -3.51 10.96 6.91
CA LYS A 302 -4.71 10.52 7.62
C LYS A 302 -4.54 9.10 8.15
N LEU A 303 -4.77 8.90 9.43
CA LEU A 303 -4.68 7.60 10.10
C LEU A 303 -6.05 7.11 10.58
N ILE A 304 -6.20 5.79 10.66
CA ILE A 304 -7.26 5.10 11.38
C ILE A 304 -6.63 4.09 12.35
N LYS A 305 -7.19 3.94 13.54
CA LYS A 305 -6.75 2.89 14.47
C LYS A 305 -6.90 1.51 13.80
N TYR A 306 -5.91 0.63 13.93
CA TYR A 306 -5.94 -0.68 13.28
C TYR A 306 -7.13 -1.51 13.77
N ASP A 307 -7.29 -1.59 15.09
CA ASP A 307 -8.35 -2.33 15.76
C ASP A 307 -9.31 -1.39 16.52
N TYR A 308 -10.44 -1.92 16.97
CA TYR A 308 -11.41 -1.18 17.77
C TYR A 308 -10.80 -0.65 19.06
N VAL A 309 -11.20 0.56 19.44
CA VAL A 309 -10.71 1.17 20.67
C VAL A 309 -11.51 0.64 21.89
N ASN A 310 -10.79 0.32 22.97
CA ASN A 310 -11.39 -0.18 24.20
C ASN A 310 -11.73 0.96 25.19
N SER A 311 -12.46 0.63 26.26
CA SER A 311 -12.88 1.59 27.28
C SER A 311 -11.76 2.18 28.13
N ASN A 312 -10.54 1.62 28.14
CA ASN A 312 -9.42 2.27 28.80
C ASN A 312 -8.97 3.54 28.07
N LEU A 313 -9.15 3.58 26.74
CA LEU A 313 -8.82 4.76 25.93
C LEU A 313 -10.02 5.69 25.78
N LEU A 314 -11.22 5.17 25.53
CA LEU A 314 -12.43 6.00 25.35
C LEU A 314 -13.15 6.39 26.64
N GLY A 315 -12.89 5.72 27.75
CA GLY A 315 -13.65 5.88 28.98
C GLY A 315 -15.04 5.23 28.93
N THR A 316 -15.76 5.31 30.05
CA THR A 316 -17.13 4.78 30.22
C THR A 316 -18.17 5.87 30.50
N ASP A 317 -17.71 7.11 30.69
CA ASP A 317 -18.51 8.33 30.64
C ASP A 317 -18.79 8.72 29.18
N GLY A 318 -19.91 9.40 28.91
CA GLY A 318 -20.38 9.61 27.53
C GLY A 318 -21.15 8.41 26.98
N GLU A 319 -20.93 8.03 25.72
CA GLU A 319 -21.80 7.11 24.96
C GLU A 319 -21.51 5.61 25.16
N TYR A 320 -20.72 5.24 26.16
CA TYR A 320 -20.41 3.84 26.45
C TYR A 320 -21.66 2.98 26.65
N ASN A 321 -21.75 1.85 25.97
CA ASN A 321 -22.81 0.87 26.16
C ASN A 321 -22.29 -0.29 27.01
N THR A 322 -23.12 -0.80 27.93
CA THR A 322 -22.74 -1.93 28.82
C THR A 322 -22.67 -3.27 28.09
N GLY A 323 -23.33 -3.38 26.93
CA GLY A 323 -23.15 -4.50 26.02
C GLY A 323 -21.74 -4.51 25.40
N THR A 324 -21.38 -5.64 24.80
CA THR A 324 -20.09 -5.81 24.10
C THR A 324 -20.27 -6.79 22.94
N PHE A 325 -19.39 -6.71 21.94
CA PHE A 325 -19.21 -7.81 21.01
C PHE A 325 -18.13 -8.76 21.54
N LEU A 326 -18.29 -10.06 21.29
CA LEU A 326 -17.32 -11.07 21.63
C LEU A 326 -16.72 -11.65 20.34
N LYS A 327 -15.41 -11.80 20.29
CA LYS A 327 -14.72 -12.44 19.14
C LYS A 327 -15.22 -13.86 18.90
N SER A 328 -15.58 -14.58 19.97
CA SER A 328 -16.14 -15.94 19.88
C SER A 328 -17.47 -16.03 19.13
N THR A 329 -18.25 -14.93 19.06
CA THR A 329 -19.52 -14.88 18.34
C THR A 329 -19.43 -14.16 16.99
N HIS A 330 -18.27 -13.58 16.65
CA HIS A 330 -18.03 -12.85 15.40
C HIS A 330 -16.79 -13.42 14.70
N SER A 331 -16.96 -14.57 14.05
CA SER A 331 -15.86 -15.30 13.39
C SER A 331 -15.20 -14.54 12.23
N THR A 332 -15.89 -13.54 11.67
CA THR A 332 -15.38 -12.66 10.60
C THR A 332 -14.47 -11.56 11.12
N TYR A 333 -14.45 -11.30 12.43
CA TYR A 333 -13.68 -10.22 13.02
C TYR A 333 -12.16 -10.46 12.88
N LYS A 334 -11.47 -9.51 12.25
CA LYS A 334 -10.04 -9.62 11.90
C LYS A 334 -9.08 -9.05 12.95
N GLY A 335 -9.58 -8.42 14.00
CA GLY A 335 -8.75 -7.86 15.06
C GLY A 335 -8.36 -8.88 16.12
N GLU A 336 -7.65 -8.40 17.15
CA GLU A 336 -7.06 -9.24 18.21
C GLU A 336 -7.82 -9.19 19.53
N LEU A 337 -8.79 -8.29 19.68
CA LEU A 337 -9.57 -8.18 20.92
C LEU A 337 -10.43 -9.41 21.16
N THR A 338 -10.56 -9.83 22.42
CA THR A 338 -11.51 -10.88 22.83
C THR A 338 -12.91 -10.32 23.07
N THR A 339 -12.96 -9.13 23.67
CA THR A 339 -14.16 -8.37 23.97
C THR A 339 -14.00 -6.97 23.37
N ILE A 340 -15.01 -6.53 22.62
CA ILE A 340 -15.04 -5.24 21.95
C ILE A 340 -16.08 -4.36 22.63
N ASN A 341 -15.63 -3.26 23.22
CA ASN A 341 -16.51 -2.25 23.78
C ASN A 341 -17.27 -1.53 22.67
N ILE A 342 -18.53 -1.21 22.92
CA ILE A 342 -19.42 -0.57 21.96
C ILE A 342 -19.98 0.73 22.54
N TYR A 343 -20.24 1.67 21.65
CA TYR A 343 -20.67 3.02 22.01
C TYR A 343 -21.87 3.39 21.13
N SER A 344 -22.81 4.11 21.72
CA SER A 344 -23.83 4.81 20.95
C SER A 344 -23.18 5.97 20.18
N TRP A 345 -23.77 6.35 19.05
CA TRP A 345 -23.24 7.47 18.27
C TRP A 345 -23.60 8.81 18.92
N ASN A 346 -24.84 8.97 19.37
CA ASN A 346 -25.33 10.11 20.16
C ASN A 346 -26.73 9.82 20.70
N TYR A 347 -26.80 9.44 21.97
CA TYR A 347 -28.06 9.06 22.63
C TYR A 347 -28.12 9.53 24.07
N LYS A 348 -27.02 9.40 24.82
CA LYS A 348 -27.00 9.75 26.24
C LYS A 348 -27.03 11.25 26.50
N ASN A 349 -26.74 12.09 25.50
CA ASN A 349 -26.93 13.54 25.62
C ASN A 349 -28.39 13.90 25.93
N ASP A 350 -29.34 13.25 25.25
CA ASP A 350 -30.78 13.38 25.49
C ASP A 350 -31.48 12.07 25.11
N THR A 351 -31.82 11.27 26.11
CA THR A 351 -32.44 9.95 25.91
C THR A 351 -33.91 10.00 25.51
N SER A 352 -34.51 11.20 25.47
CA SER A 352 -35.90 11.41 25.04
C SER A 352 -36.03 11.84 23.58
N ILE A 353 -34.93 12.29 22.96
CA ILE A 353 -34.94 12.84 21.61
C ILE A 353 -35.30 11.77 20.56
N ASN A 354 -36.04 12.19 19.53
CA ASN A 354 -36.52 11.33 18.44
C ASN A 354 -37.19 10.04 18.95
N GLY A 355 -37.97 10.11 20.04
CA GLY A 355 -38.64 8.93 20.60
C GLY A 355 -37.71 7.93 21.27
N GLY A 356 -36.52 8.37 21.72
CA GLY A 356 -35.52 7.53 22.38
C GLY A 356 -34.54 6.83 21.42
N PHE A 357 -34.53 7.22 20.14
CA PHE A 357 -33.59 6.69 19.15
C PHE A 357 -32.26 7.46 19.07
N GLY A 358 -32.12 8.53 19.84
CA GLY A 358 -30.95 9.40 19.81
C GLY A 358 -31.01 10.39 18.63
N SER A 359 -29.90 11.06 18.36
CA SER A 359 -29.82 12.10 17.33
C SER A 359 -28.63 11.89 16.42
N ASN A 360 -28.74 12.15 15.12
CA ASN A 360 -27.61 12.10 14.20
C ASN A 360 -26.85 13.44 14.06
N GLU A 361 -26.98 14.33 15.06
CA GLU A 361 -26.24 15.60 15.11
C GLU A 361 -24.89 15.47 15.85
N TRP A 362 -23.78 15.43 15.09
CA TRP A 362 -22.42 15.20 15.61
C TRP A 362 -21.95 16.22 16.65
N SER A 363 -22.39 17.47 16.53
CA SER A 363 -22.01 18.57 17.44
C SER A 363 -22.52 18.38 18.87
N THR A 364 -23.55 17.55 19.05
CA THR A 364 -24.15 17.23 20.37
C THR A 364 -23.69 15.87 20.92
N SER A 365 -23.01 15.08 20.09
CA SER A 365 -22.57 13.73 20.45
C SER A 365 -21.60 13.74 21.64
N LEU A 366 -21.93 12.99 22.69
CA LEU A 366 -20.97 12.72 23.77
C LEU A 366 -19.88 11.72 23.31
N PHE A 367 -20.13 10.92 22.27
CA PHE A 367 -19.10 10.07 21.68
C PHE A 367 -17.98 10.94 21.07
N ASN A 368 -18.37 11.98 20.33
CA ASN A 368 -17.45 12.99 19.83
C ASN A 368 -16.75 13.74 20.97
N LYS A 369 -17.51 14.40 21.84
CA LYS A 369 -16.96 15.40 22.78
C LYS A 369 -16.24 14.78 23.97
N THR A 370 -16.81 13.74 24.56
CA THR A 370 -16.28 13.10 25.77
C THR A 370 -15.35 11.95 25.40
N ASN A 371 -15.82 10.96 24.65
CA ASN A 371 -15.05 9.74 24.42
C ASN A 371 -13.85 9.98 23.47
N LEU A 372 -14.07 10.61 22.30
CA LEU A 372 -13.04 10.79 21.27
C LEU A 372 -12.18 12.04 21.50
N ASN A 373 -12.78 13.21 21.73
CA ASN A 373 -12.04 14.48 21.79
C ASN A 373 -11.70 14.95 23.22
N THR A 374 -11.93 14.11 24.23
CA THR A 374 -11.44 14.34 25.61
C THR A 374 -10.69 13.12 26.11
N ASN A 375 -11.38 12.00 26.35
CA ASN A 375 -10.80 10.82 26.99
C ASN A 375 -9.67 10.21 26.14
N PHE A 376 -9.93 9.94 24.86
CA PHE A 376 -8.94 9.35 23.98
C PHE A 376 -7.66 10.20 23.90
N LEU A 377 -7.81 11.52 23.66
CA LEU A 377 -6.67 12.44 23.59
C LEU A 377 -5.84 12.47 24.89
N ASN A 378 -6.52 12.47 26.05
CA ASN A 378 -5.84 12.42 27.34
C ASN A 378 -5.10 11.09 27.54
N ASN A 379 -5.75 9.98 27.18
CA ASN A 379 -5.25 8.64 27.45
C ASN A 379 -4.14 8.19 26.49
N ILE A 380 -4.07 8.73 25.27
CA ILE A 380 -2.90 8.54 24.39
C ILE A 380 -1.69 9.39 24.82
N GLY A 381 -1.89 10.38 25.69
CA GLY A 381 -0.84 11.24 26.22
C GLY A 381 -0.47 12.42 25.32
N THR A 382 0.11 13.45 25.95
CA THR A 382 0.39 14.74 25.31
C THR A 382 1.38 14.63 24.15
N THR A 383 2.42 13.80 24.26
CA THR A 383 3.38 13.54 23.19
C THR A 383 2.68 13.21 21.87
N TRP A 384 1.72 12.28 21.90
CA TRP A 384 1.05 11.82 20.69
C TRP A 384 -0.09 12.73 20.27
N SER A 385 -0.89 13.21 21.23
CA SER A 385 -1.98 14.14 20.92
C SER A 385 -1.49 15.46 20.28
N ASN A 386 -0.25 15.88 20.57
CA ASN A 386 0.37 17.05 19.96
C ASN A 386 0.72 16.88 18.48
N LEU A 387 0.80 15.65 17.97
CA LEU A 387 1.04 15.34 16.56
C LEU A 387 -0.24 15.36 15.74
N ILE A 388 -1.39 15.51 16.40
CA ILE A 388 -2.70 15.47 15.75
C ILE A 388 -3.14 16.87 15.40
N GLU A 389 -3.55 17.03 14.14
CA GLU A 389 -4.06 18.27 13.60
C GLU A 389 -5.50 18.54 14.06
N ASP A 390 -5.82 19.81 14.25
CA ASP A 390 -7.21 20.24 14.40
C ASP A 390 -7.94 20.17 13.06
N THR A 391 -9.05 19.41 13.00
CA THR A 391 -9.68 19.05 11.73
C THR A 391 -11.11 19.61 11.62
N ILE A 392 -11.46 20.15 10.46
CA ILE A 392 -12.85 20.48 10.13
C ILE A 392 -13.52 19.25 9.51
N TRP A 393 -14.24 18.49 10.32
CA TRP A 393 -15.00 17.33 9.88
C TRP A 393 -16.26 17.77 9.13
N LYS A 394 -16.57 17.10 8.02
CA LYS A 394 -17.80 17.26 7.26
C LYS A 394 -18.82 16.28 7.82
N VAL A 395 -20.01 16.76 8.18
CA VAL A 395 -21.02 15.95 8.89
C VAL A 395 -22.40 16.13 8.26
N SER A 396 -22.42 16.28 6.94
CA SER A 396 -23.67 16.50 6.18
C SER A 396 -24.40 15.22 5.85
N GLY A 397 -23.66 14.13 5.63
CA GLY A 397 -24.25 12.83 5.36
C GLY A 397 -24.63 12.58 3.89
N HIS A 398 -25.41 11.52 3.70
CA HIS A 398 -26.10 11.17 2.46
C HIS A 398 -27.50 10.65 2.80
N THR A 399 -28.40 10.57 1.82
CA THR A 399 -29.75 9.97 1.98
C THR A 399 -29.83 8.48 1.64
N THR A 400 -28.75 7.84 1.18
CA THR A 400 -28.80 6.45 0.67
C THR A 400 -27.42 5.80 0.68
N CYS A 401 -27.38 4.48 0.91
CA CYS A 401 -26.19 3.62 0.78
C CYS A 401 -26.06 2.98 -0.62
N ASN A 402 -27.06 3.16 -1.50
CA ASN A 402 -27.09 2.59 -2.86
C ASN A 402 -26.33 3.46 -3.86
N VAL A 403 -25.08 3.78 -3.52
CA VAL A 403 -24.20 4.66 -4.29
C VAL A 403 -22.77 4.14 -4.29
N THR A 404 -22.01 4.49 -5.32
CA THR A 404 -20.57 4.20 -5.41
C THR A 404 -19.76 5.03 -4.41
N PRO A 405 -18.51 4.65 -4.09
CA PRO A 405 -17.64 5.43 -3.21
C PRO A 405 -17.48 6.89 -3.65
N SER A 406 -17.34 7.15 -4.96
CA SER A 406 -17.20 8.51 -5.50
C SER A 406 -18.47 9.36 -5.32
N ALA A 407 -19.64 8.76 -5.53
CA ALA A 407 -20.92 9.43 -5.28
C ALA A 407 -21.14 9.69 -3.78
N MET A 408 -20.78 8.74 -2.91
CA MET A 408 -20.80 8.93 -1.47
C MET A 408 -19.88 10.07 -1.03
N TYR A 409 -18.63 10.06 -1.48
CA TYR A 409 -17.65 11.12 -1.22
C TYR A 409 -18.15 12.50 -1.64
N THR A 410 -18.80 12.59 -2.81
CA THR A 410 -19.35 13.86 -3.31
C THR A 410 -20.37 14.45 -2.34
N ALA A 411 -21.23 13.62 -1.73
CA ALA A 411 -22.21 14.09 -0.74
C ALA A 411 -21.55 14.40 0.61
N GLU A 412 -20.69 13.49 1.09
CA GLU A 412 -20.02 13.59 2.38
C GLU A 412 -19.09 14.81 2.47
N ILE A 413 -18.34 15.08 1.40
CA ILE A 413 -17.22 16.02 1.40
C ILE A 413 -17.48 17.20 0.47
N THR A 414 -17.61 16.96 -0.84
CA THR A 414 -17.67 18.05 -1.85
C THR A 414 -18.90 18.94 -1.69
N LYS A 415 -20.05 18.36 -1.34
CA LYS A 415 -21.33 19.06 -1.16
C LYS A 415 -21.69 19.25 0.31
N ALA A 416 -20.74 19.08 1.22
CA ALA A 416 -21.00 19.23 2.64
C ALA A 416 -21.47 20.65 2.99
N THR A 417 -22.60 20.76 3.67
CA THR A 417 -23.16 22.02 4.20
C THR A 417 -23.01 22.16 5.71
N LYS A 418 -22.88 21.04 6.43
CA LYS A 418 -22.63 20.95 7.86
C LYS A 418 -21.19 20.53 8.13
N THR A 419 -20.55 21.20 9.08
CA THR A 419 -19.20 20.90 9.56
C THR A 419 -19.13 20.93 11.07
N TYR A 420 -18.12 20.26 11.63
CA TYR A 420 -17.71 20.39 13.02
C TYR A 420 -16.20 20.56 13.07
N GLY A 421 -15.73 21.66 13.63
CA GLY A 421 -14.31 21.99 13.67
C GLY A 421 -13.90 22.76 14.93
N PRO A 422 -12.72 23.40 14.91
CA PRO A 422 -12.14 24.05 16.09
C PRO A 422 -12.98 25.18 16.68
N SER A 423 -13.84 25.81 15.87
CA SER A 423 -14.81 26.82 16.32
C SER A 423 -15.95 26.23 17.14
N ASP A 424 -16.25 24.95 16.99
CA ASP A 424 -17.35 24.25 17.65
C ASP A 424 -16.88 23.49 18.91
N GLY A 425 -15.59 23.16 18.96
CA GLY A 425 -14.92 22.50 20.08
C GLY A 425 -13.66 21.74 19.62
N THR A 426 -13.10 20.92 20.52
CA THR A 426 -11.99 20.02 20.16
C THR A 426 -12.44 19.04 19.06
N SER A 427 -11.67 18.97 17.98
CA SER A 427 -12.04 18.28 16.73
C SER A 427 -10.87 17.52 16.10
N LYS A 428 -9.95 17.04 16.94
CA LYS A 428 -8.75 16.29 16.53
C LYS A 428 -9.06 14.86 16.09
N ILE A 429 -10.07 14.24 16.70
CA ILE A 429 -10.46 12.86 16.45
C ILE A 429 -11.85 12.82 15.83
N GLY A 430 -11.99 12.06 14.74
CA GLY A 430 -13.26 11.72 14.12
C GLY A 430 -13.43 10.21 13.97
N LEU A 431 -14.30 9.83 13.06
CA LEU A 431 -14.49 8.46 12.60
C LEU A 431 -14.26 8.42 11.08
N MET A 432 -14.16 7.21 10.52
CA MET A 432 -14.05 7.05 9.07
C MET A 432 -15.30 7.56 8.35
N TYR A 433 -15.10 8.16 7.19
CA TYR A 433 -16.19 8.39 6.24
C TYR A 433 -16.56 7.08 5.54
N ALA A 434 -17.81 6.96 5.10
CA ALA A 434 -18.23 5.80 4.33
C ALA A 434 -17.46 5.69 3.00
N SER A 435 -17.10 6.83 2.40
CA SER A 435 -16.24 6.85 1.22
C SER A 435 -14.80 6.39 1.48
N ASP A 436 -14.22 6.65 2.66
CA ASP A 436 -12.87 6.14 3.00
C ASP A 436 -12.88 4.60 2.94
N TYR A 437 -13.91 3.95 3.50
CA TYR A 437 -14.10 2.51 3.42
C TYR A 437 -14.30 2.01 1.99
N GLY A 438 -15.07 2.76 1.20
CA GLY A 438 -15.32 2.48 -0.20
C GLY A 438 -14.03 2.42 -1.04
N PHE A 439 -13.15 3.40 -0.83
CA PHE A 439 -11.87 3.53 -1.53
C PHE A 439 -10.76 2.64 -0.96
N ALA A 440 -10.89 2.13 0.26
CA ALA A 440 -9.97 1.13 0.81
C ALA A 440 -10.03 -0.23 0.07
N ALA A 441 -11.13 -0.50 -0.64
CA ALA A 441 -11.23 -1.64 -1.55
C ALA A 441 -10.40 -1.43 -2.83
N SER A 442 -9.93 -2.52 -3.43
CA SER A 442 -9.32 -2.50 -4.77
C SER A 442 -10.21 -1.77 -5.80
N PRO A 443 -9.65 -1.08 -6.82
CA PRO A 443 -10.43 -0.33 -7.81
C PRO A 443 -11.52 -1.13 -8.53
N SER A 444 -11.39 -2.46 -8.59
CA SER A 444 -12.42 -3.34 -9.12
C SER A 444 -13.78 -3.19 -8.41
N ALA A 445 -13.79 -2.72 -7.17
CA ALA A 445 -15.01 -2.51 -6.39
C ALA A 445 -15.62 -1.11 -6.54
N TRP A 446 -14.92 -0.11 -7.07
CA TRP A 446 -15.34 1.30 -7.02
C TRP A 446 -16.56 1.64 -7.89
N THR A 447 -17.01 0.71 -8.74
CA THR A 447 -18.26 0.82 -9.50
C THR A 447 -19.46 0.19 -8.77
N THR A 448 -19.20 -0.60 -7.73
CA THR A 448 -20.22 -1.26 -6.92
C THR A 448 -20.79 -0.29 -5.90
N ASN A 449 -22.09 -0.40 -5.63
CA ASN A 449 -22.71 0.37 -4.57
C ASN A 449 -22.25 -0.12 -3.20
N LEU A 450 -22.02 0.79 -2.25
CA LEU A 450 -21.56 0.46 -0.90
C LEU A 450 -22.52 -0.50 -0.16
N ARG A 451 -23.80 -0.51 -0.51
CA ARG A 451 -24.80 -1.49 -0.02
C ARG A 451 -24.55 -2.95 -0.45
N SER A 452 -23.65 -3.19 -1.41
CA SER A 452 -23.31 -4.52 -1.95
C SER A 452 -21.85 -4.90 -1.70
N TYR A 453 -21.19 -4.21 -0.76
CA TYR A 453 -19.79 -4.46 -0.40
C TYR A 453 -19.60 -5.72 0.46
N ASP A 454 -20.68 -6.41 0.83
CA ASP A 454 -20.67 -7.72 1.49
C ASP A 454 -20.22 -8.87 0.58
N SER A 455 -20.10 -8.62 -0.72
CA SER A 455 -19.53 -9.59 -1.66
C SER A 455 -18.13 -10.04 -1.21
N PRO A 456 -17.86 -11.36 -1.11
CA PRO A 456 -16.51 -11.89 -0.82
C PRO A 456 -15.43 -11.40 -1.79
N SER A 457 -15.82 -11.07 -3.03
CA SER A 457 -14.92 -10.51 -4.03
C SER A 457 -14.43 -9.09 -3.71
N ILE A 458 -15.13 -8.37 -2.82
CA ILE A 458 -14.81 -7.02 -2.35
C ILE A 458 -14.19 -7.06 -0.95
N THR A 459 -14.80 -7.79 -0.01
CA THR A 459 -14.31 -7.86 1.38
C THR A 459 -12.92 -8.49 1.52
N SER A 460 -12.55 -9.39 0.59
CA SER A 460 -11.20 -9.98 0.52
C SER A 460 -10.14 -9.02 0.00
N VAL A 461 -10.54 -7.96 -0.71
CA VAL A 461 -9.66 -6.94 -1.30
C VAL A 461 -9.91 -5.55 -0.72
N ASN A 462 -10.45 -5.49 0.51
CA ASN A 462 -10.65 -4.26 1.27
C ASN A 462 -9.94 -4.35 2.62
N TRP A 463 -8.85 -3.61 2.76
CA TRP A 463 -8.00 -3.64 3.95
C TRP A 463 -8.65 -3.00 5.18
N MET A 464 -9.69 -2.18 4.99
CA MET A 464 -10.42 -1.53 6.07
C MET A 464 -11.58 -2.39 6.59
N TYR A 465 -11.99 -3.43 5.86
CA TYR A 465 -13.02 -4.38 6.31
C TYR A 465 -12.51 -5.24 7.47
N MET A 466 -13.06 -4.99 8.66
CA MET A 466 -12.71 -5.68 9.90
C MET A 466 -13.66 -6.82 10.29
N GLY A 467 -14.76 -7.03 9.56
CA GLY A 467 -15.72 -8.11 9.83
C GLY A 467 -16.51 -7.97 11.13
N LEU A 468 -16.74 -6.73 11.57
CA LEU A 468 -17.54 -6.36 12.73
C LEU A 468 -18.24 -5.03 12.41
N SER A 469 -19.42 -4.79 12.99
CA SER A 469 -20.15 -3.55 12.76
C SER A 469 -19.42 -2.37 13.39
N GLU A 470 -19.29 -1.28 12.63
CA GLU A 470 -18.56 -0.08 13.06
C GLU A 470 -19.21 1.23 12.62
N TRP A 471 -19.06 2.26 13.46
CA TRP A 471 -19.60 3.58 13.18
C TRP A 471 -18.79 4.33 12.13
N THR A 472 -19.50 5.02 11.24
CA THR A 472 -18.94 6.10 10.42
C THR A 472 -19.20 7.45 11.10
N ILE A 473 -18.55 8.51 10.61
CA ILE A 473 -18.92 9.89 10.99
C ILE A 473 -20.17 10.39 10.24
N THR A 474 -20.68 9.60 9.29
CA THR A 474 -21.61 10.05 8.25
C THR A 474 -23.06 9.86 8.69
N PRO A 475 -23.83 10.95 8.90
CA PRO A 475 -25.25 10.83 9.24
C PRO A 475 -26.12 10.49 8.02
N ASP A 476 -27.33 9.98 8.25
CA ASP A 476 -28.38 9.98 7.22
C ASP A 476 -29.02 11.37 7.15
N SER A 477 -28.77 12.09 6.06
CA SER A 477 -29.31 13.44 5.87
C SER A 477 -30.84 13.50 5.70
N SER A 478 -31.53 12.36 5.53
CA SER A 478 -32.99 12.27 5.44
C SER A 478 -33.69 11.91 6.75
N SER A 479 -32.93 11.63 7.80
CA SER A 479 -33.41 11.28 9.14
C SER A 479 -32.74 12.19 10.18
N ASN A 480 -33.30 12.24 11.39
CA ASN A 480 -32.73 12.96 12.52
C ASN A 480 -32.04 12.03 13.53
N ASP A 481 -32.09 10.71 13.33
CA ASP A 481 -31.65 9.70 14.28
C ASP A 481 -30.84 8.57 13.64
N TYR A 482 -30.86 8.41 12.30
CA TYR A 482 -30.07 7.40 11.61
C TYR A 482 -28.67 7.89 11.23
N VAL A 483 -27.71 6.99 11.36
CA VAL A 483 -26.30 7.18 10.99
C VAL A 483 -25.86 6.01 10.13
N PHE A 484 -25.00 6.26 9.14
CA PHE A 484 -24.41 5.19 8.37
C PHE A 484 -23.43 4.38 9.23
N ASN A 485 -23.50 3.06 9.09
CA ASN A 485 -22.55 2.14 9.70
C ASN A 485 -22.04 1.16 8.65
N LEU A 486 -20.86 0.61 8.89
CA LEU A 486 -20.50 -0.63 8.23
C LEU A 486 -21.10 -1.78 9.00
N ASP A 487 -21.73 -2.71 8.28
CA ASP A 487 -22.20 -3.96 8.85
C ASP A 487 -21.05 -4.96 8.96
N HIS A 488 -21.17 -5.93 9.87
CA HIS A 488 -20.18 -6.99 10.05
C HIS A 488 -19.96 -7.84 8.80
N ASN A 489 -20.90 -7.87 7.85
CA ASN A 489 -20.73 -8.56 6.55
C ASN A 489 -19.98 -7.71 5.51
N GLY A 490 -19.83 -6.39 5.74
CA GLY A 490 -19.03 -5.49 4.90
C GLY A 490 -19.83 -4.49 4.06
N TYR A 491 -21.16 -4.58 4.01
CA TYR A 491 -21.96 -3.57 3.31
C TYR A 491 -22.21 -2.33 4.19
N LEU A 492 -22.49 -1.19 3.55
CA LEU A 492 -22.92 0.03 4.22
C LEU A 492 -24.42 0.02 4.48
N GLY A 493 -24.81 0.23 5.74
CA GLY A 493 -26.19 0.28 6.19
C GLY A 493 -26.53 1.54 6.99
N PHE A 494 -27.62 1.48 7.74
CA PHE A 494 -28.06 2.52 8.66
C PHE A 494 -28.45 1.88 10.00
N TYR A 495 -28.08 2.54 11.10
CA TYR A 495 -28.62 2.22 12.43
C TYR A 495 -28.96 3.50 13.18
N SER A 496 -29.91 3.39 14.11
CA SER A 496 -30.26 4.49 15.01
C SER A 496 -29.05 4.87 15.85
N ALA A 497 -28.87 6.16 16.11
CA ALA A 497 -27.73 6.72 16.83
C ALA A 497 -27.61 6.18 18.27
N ASN A 498 -28.67 5.57 18.82
CA ASN A 498 -28.65 4.89 20.11
C ASN A 498 -28.04 3.48 20.09
N ALA A 499 -27.85 2.85 18.93
CA ALA A 499 -27.31 1.50 18.83
C ALA A 499 -25.88 1.44 19.38
N GLY A 500 -25.51 0.37 20.08
CA GLY A 500 -24.12 0.19 20.51
C GLY A 500 -23.30 -0.48 19.41
N ILE A 501 -22.35 0.23 18.82
CA ILE A 501 -21.49 -0.25 17.73
C ILE A 501 -20.01 0.08 18.02
N GLY A 502 -19.09 -0.66 17.40
CA GLY A 502 -17.65 -0.44 17.55
C GLY A 502 -17.20 0.90 16.97
N GLY A 503 -16.18 1.50 17.58
CA GLY A 503 -15.55 2.74 17.10
C GLY A 503 -14.09 2.54 16.73
N ARG A 504 -13.66 3.12 15.62
CA ARG A 504 -12.23 3.26 15.26
C ARG A 504 -11.90 4.73 15.04
N PRO A 505 -11.12 5.34 15.97
CA PRO A 505 -10.66 6.72 15.85
C PRO A 505 -9.93 6.97 14.53
N VAL A 506 -10.26 8.08 13.88
CA VAL A 506 -9.60 8.62 12.69
C VAL A 506 -9.05 10.00 13.00
N LEU A 507 -7.84 10.29 12.52
CA LEU A 507 -7.15 11.55 12.78
C LEU A 507 -6.29 11.96 11.59
N TYR A 508 -5.97 13.25 11.51
CA TYR A 508 -4.93 13.77 10.62
C TYR A 508 -3.69 14.11 11.45
N LEU A 509 -2.53 13.67 10.99
CA LEU A 509 -1.26 14.13 11.52
C LEU A 509 -1.00 15.55 11.04
N LYS A 510 -0.33 16.34 11.89
CA LYS A 510 0.21 17.64 11.50
C LYS A 510 1.16 17.47 10.31
N ALA A 511 1.17 18.46 9.43
CA ALA A 511 2.00 18.45 8.23
C ALA A 511 3.52 18.36 8.52
N SER A 512 3.96 18.71 9.73
CA SER A 512 5.37 18.63 10.13
C SER A 512 5.84 17.23 10.51
N VAL A 513 4.93 16.26 10.71
CA VAL A 513 5.30 14.93 11.21
C VAL A 513 6.20 14.21 10.20
N ALA A 514 7.34 13.75 10.70
CA ALA A 514 8.37 13.10 9.91
C ALA A 514 8.34 11.57 10.04
N TYR A 515 8.83 10.91 9.01
CA TYR A 515 9.17 9.50 9.00
C TYR A 515 10.49 9.29 9.78
N ALA A 516 10.51 8.29 10.66
CA ALA A 516 11.72 7.90 11.38
C ALA A 516 12.31 6.57 10.90
N SER A 517 11.47 5.55 10.69
CA SER A 517 11.87 4.19 10.28
C SER A 517 10.64 3.32 9.96
N GLY A 518 10.84 2.08 9.51
CA GLY A 518 9.80 1.06 9.31
C GLY A 518 9.32 0.96 7.86
N ASP A 519 9.01 -0.25 7.41
CA ASP A 519 8.60 -0.52 6.02
C ASP A 519 7.08 -0.42 5.81
N GLY A 520 6.32 -0.17 6.89
CA GLY A 520 4.86 -0.09 6.86
C GLY A 520 4.17 -1.45 6.97
N SER A 521 4.91 -2.55 7.08
CA SER A 521 4.34 -3.85 7.43
C SER A 521 3.87 -3.88 8.89
N GLN A 522 3.01 -4.84 9.24
CA GLN A 522 2.53 -4.97 10.63
C GLN A 522 3.67 -5.25 11.63
N ASN A 523 4.73 -5.93 11.20
CA ASN A 523 5.86 -6.31 12.05
C ASN A 523 6.89 -5.17 12.16
N LEU A 524 7.03 -4.36 11.12
CA LEU A 524 7.93 -3.22 11.03
C LEU A 524 7.12 -1.95 10.67
N PRO A 525 6.12 -1.58 11.49
CA PRO A 525 5.27 -0.44 11.19
C PRO A 525 6.10 0.85 11.15
N ILE A 526 5.64 1.81 10.36
CA ILE A 526 6.27 3.13 10.27
C ILE A 526 6.33 3.74 11.68
N ARG A 527 7.49 4.28 12.02
CA ARG A 527 7.73 5.08 13.21
C ARG A 527 7.78 6.54 12.82
N LEU A 528 7.27 7.38 13.72
CA LEU A 528 7.16 8.81 13.52
C LEU A 528 8.20 9.54 14.38
N SER A 529 8.59 10.72 13.92
CA SER A 529 9.33 11.72 14.69
C SER A 529 8.72 13.09 14.46
N ASP A 530 9.03 14.01 15.38
CA ASP A 530 8.56 15.39 15.36
C ASP A 530 9.37 16.28 14.42
#